data_AF-A0A7X7L4N6-F1
#
_entry.id   AF-A0A7X7L4N6-F1
#
_cell.length_a   1.000
_cell.length_b   1.000
_cell.length_c   1.000
_cell.angle_alpha   90.00
_cell.angle_beta   90.00
_cell.angle_gamma   90.00
#
_symmetry.space_group_name_H-M   'P 1'
#
loop_
_entity.id
_entity.type
_entity.pdbx_description
1 polymer ?
#
loop_
_entity_poly.entity_id
_entity_poly.type
_entity_poly.pdbx_seq_one_letter_code
_entity_poly.pdbx_strand_id
1 'polypeptide(L)'
;MVFSGLFFLTIFLPVSLILYYAVKNRTYRNVILTIMSLVFYAWGEPVWILLLLFCSVFVYLFAIMIERSNRKNLSKTLLIVSIAILIAILGFFKYSGF
;
A
#
# COMPACT_ATOMS: atom_id res chain seq x y z
N MET A 1 10.57 10.25 -0.90
CA MET A 1 10.30 11.61 -0.39
C MET A 1 9.76 11.50 1.02
N VAL A 2 9.95 12.50 1.86
CA VAL A 2 9.28 12.58 3.18
C VAL A 2 8.06 13.49 3.05
N PHE A 3 6.97 13.17 3.75
CA PHE A 3 5.74 13.98 3.74
C PHE A 3 5.96 15.43 4.19
N SER A 4 6.92 15.67 5.09
CA SER A 4 7.30 17.02 5.54
C SER A 4 8.32 17.72 4.63
N GLY A 5 8.70 17.11 3.50
CA GLY A 5 9.67 17.68 2.57
C GLY A 5 9.08 18.83 1.75
N LEU A 6 9.89 19.88 1.54
CA LEU A 6 9.54 21.01 0.66
C LEU A 6 9.07 20.53 -0.72
N PHE A 7 9.80 19.61 -1.35
CA PHE A 7 9.45 19.06 -2.67
C PHE A 7 8.07 18.37 -2.68
N PHE A 8 7.71 17.70 -1.58
CA PHE A 8 6.39 17.08 -1.47
C PHE A 8 5.29 18.15 -1.43
N LEU A 9 5.45 19.17 -0.57
CA LEU A 9 4.45 20.20 -0.36
C LEU A 9 4.29 21.14 -1.56
N THR A 10 5.37 21.53 -2.22
CA THR A 10 5.34 22.58 -3.25
C THR A 10 5.19 22.06 -4.68
N ILE A 11 5.56 20.80 -4.93
CA ILE A 11 5.52 20.23 -6.28
C ILE A 11 4.60 19.01 -6.32
N PHE A 12 4.91 17.98 -5.53
CA PHE A 12 4.19 16.70 -5.63
C PHE A 12 2.70 16.81 -5.27
N LEU A 13 2.39 17.48 -4.16
CA LEU A 13 1.02 17.69 -3.69
C LEU A 13 0.18 18.49 -4.70
N PRO A 14 0.58 19.69 -5.16
CA PRO A 14 -0.21 20.44 -6.13
C PRO A 14 -0.36 19.70 -7.45
N VAL A 15 0.69 19.04 -7.96
CA VAL A 15 0.60 18.24 -9.19
C VAL A 15 -0.39 17.08 -9.04
N SER A 16 -0.34 16.34 -7.93
CA SER A 16 -1.27 15.22 -7.69
C SER A 16 -2.73 15.69 -7.59
N LEU A 17 -2.99 16.84 -6.95
CA LEU A 17 -4.31 17.43 -6.86
C LEU A 17 -4.82 17.95 -8.21
N ILE A 18 -3.97 18.63 -8.99
CA ILE A 18 -4.33 19.09 -10.33
C ILE A 18 -4.72 17.90 -11.21
N LEU A 19 -3.92 16.84 -11.23
CA LEU A 19 -4.23 15.63 -12.00
C LEU A 19 -5.52 14.95 -11.53
N TYR A 20 -5.75 14.89 -10.22
CA TYR A 20 -6.99 14.35 -9.65
C TYR A 20 -8.24 15.14 -10.08
N TYR A 21 -8.18 16.47 -10.04
CA TYR A 21 -9.31 17.33 -10.41
C TYR A 21 -9.49 17.49 -11.92
N ALA A 22 -8.42 17.36 -12.71
CA ALA A 22 -8.47 17.43 -14.18
C ALA A 22 -9.30 16.30 -14.80
N VAL A 23 -9.32 15.13 -14.14
CA VAL A 23 -10.10 13.98 -14.61
C VAL A 23 -11.50 14.01 -14.01
N LYS A 24 -12.55 13.87 -14.82
CA LYS A 24 -13.95 13.87 -14.34
C LYS A 24 -14.44 12.47 -13.94
N ASN A 25 -13.86 11.42 -14.53
CA ASN A 25 -14.27 10.04 -14.30
C ASN A 25 -13.64 9.49 -13.00
N ARG A 26 -14.47 8.95 -12.11
CA ARG A 26 -14.06 8.41 -10.79
C ARG A 26 -13.05 7.28 -10.89
N THR A 27 -13.15 6.41 -11.89
CA THR A 27 -12.23 5.27 -12.03
C THR A 27 -10.81 5.75 -12.29
N TYR A 28 -10.65 6.68 -13.24
CA TYR A 28 -9.34 7.23 -13.59
C TYR A 28 -8.77 8.12 -12.48
N ARG A 29 -9.61 8.80 -11.68
CA ARG A 29 -9.17 9.51 -10.46
C ARG A 29 -8.48 8.57 -9.47
N ASN A 30 -9.09 7.43 -9.20
CA ASN A 30 -8.52 6.45 -8.27
C ASN A 30 -7.20 5.89 -8.82
N VAL A 31 -7.14 5.59 -10.12
CA VAL A 31 -5.90 5.14 -10.77
C VAL A 31 -4.79 6.19 -10.65
N ILE A 32 -5.09 7.47 -10.89
CA ILE A 32 -4.12 8.56 -10.73
C ILE A 32 -3.62 8.63 -9.28
N LEU A 33 -4.51 8.57 -8.30
CA LEU A 33 -4.12 8.58 -6.89
C LEU A 33 -3.23 7.38 -6.55
N THR A 34 -3.59 6.18 -7.00
CA THR A 34 -2.77 4.97 -6.78
C THR A 34 -1.38 5.11 -7.40
N ILE A 35 -1.29 5.58 -8.64
CA ILE A 35 0.01 5.79 -9.32
C ILE A 35 0.82 6.84 -8.57
N MET A 36 0.23 7.97 -8.18
CA MET A 36 0.92 9.01 -7.42
C MET A 36 1.42 8.47 -6.08
N SER A 37 0.59 7.72 -5.35
CA SER A 37 1.01 7.07 -4.11
C SER A 37 2.20 6.12 -4.33
N LEU A 38 2.17 5.30 -5.39
CA LEU A 38 3.29 4.42 -5.70
C LEU A 38 4.56 5.20 -6.05
N VAL A 39 4.47 6.27 -6.83
CA VAL A 39 5.62 7.15 -7.15
C VAL A 39 6.18 7.80 -5.88
N PHE A 40 5.31 8.22 -4.95
CA PHE A 40 5.74 8.78 -3.67
C PHE A 40 6.54 7.77 -2.84
N TYR A 41 6.05 6.53 -2.73
CA TYR A 41 6.75 5.44 -2.04
C TYR A 41 8.03 5.02 -2.79
N ALA A 42 8.06 5.13 -4.12
CA ALA A 42 9.22 4.81 -4.95
C ALA A 42 10.43 5.70 -4.74
N TRP A 43 10.19 6.94 -4.35
CA TRP A 43 11.15 8.01 -4.56
C TRP A 43 12.44 7.88 -3.75
N GLY A 44 12.40 7.17 -2.61
CA GLY A 44 13.61 6.87 -1.84
C GLY A 44 14.27 5.60 -2.32
N GLU A 45 13.52 4.49 -2.30
CA GLU A 45 14.02 3.16 -2.58
C GLU A 45 13.01 2.37 -3.42
N PRO A 46 13.16 2.38 -4.77
CA PRO A 46 12.14 1.84 -5.66
C PRO A 46 11.98 0.32 -5.54
N VAL A 47 12.99 -0.37 -5.01
CA VAL A 47 12.99 -1.84 -4.83
C VAL A 47 11.92 -2.26 -3.81
N TRP A 48 11.76 -1.53 -2.70
CA TRP A 48 10.84 -1.93 -1.62
C TRP A 48 9.37 -1.67 -1.91
N ILE A 49 9.05 -0.92 -2.97
CA ILE A 49 7.66 -0.82 -3.43
C ILE A 49 7.15 -2.19 -3.88
N LEU A 50 8.00 -3.04 -4.46
CA LEU A 50 7.61 -4.39 -4.86
C LEU A 50 7.14 -5.19 -3.65
N LEU A 51 7.84 -5.04 -2.52
CA LEU A 51 7.42 -5.65 -1.25
C LEU A 51 6.12 -5.03 -0.75
N LEU A 52 5.96 -3.70 -0.81
CA LEU A 52 4.73 -3.02 -0.41
C LEU A 52 3.53 -3.50 -1.24
N LEU A 53 3.69 -3.61 -2.57
CA LEU A 53 2.70 -4.14 -3.48
C LEU A 53 2.38 -5.61 -3.17
N PHE A 54 3.41 -6.43 -2.95
CA PHE A 54 3.25 -7.81 -2.56
C PHE A 54 2.43 -7.95 -1.26
N CYS A 55 2.80 -7.21 -0.20
CA CYS A 55 2.06 -7.20 1.06
C CYS A 55 0.63 -6.70 0.88
N SER A 56 0.40 -5.67 0.06
CA SER A 56 -0.94 -5.14 -0.21
C SER A 56 -1.83 -6.17 -0.91
N VAL A 57 -1.33 -6.82 -1.96
CA VAL A 57 -2.04 -7.88 -2.68
C VAL A 57 -2.27 -9.09 -1.76
N PHE A 58 -1.27 -9.47 -0.98
CA PHE A 58 -1.36 -10.57 -0.01
C PHE A 58 -2.48 -10.34 1.00
N VAL A 59 -2.52 -9.16 1.65
CA VAL A 59 -3.58 -8.80 2.59
C VAL A 59 -4.94 -8.76 1.91
N TYR A 60 -5.01 -8.23 0.69
CA TYR A 60 -6.25 -8.19 -0.08
C TYR A 60 -6.80 -9.60 -0.38
N LEU A 61 -5.94 -10.53 -0.78
CA LEU A 61 -6.33 -11.92 -1.01
C LEU A 61 -6.81 -12.61 0.28
N PHE A 62 -6.10 -12.41 1.40
CA PHE A 62 -6.52 -12.94 2.69
C PHE A 62 -7.86 -12.35 3.14
N ALA A 63 -8.09 -11.05 2.91
CA ALA A 63 -9.37 -10.41 3.22
C ALA A 63 -10.53 -11.04 2.43
N ILE A 64 -10.36 -11.30 1.13
CA ILE A 64 -11.36 -12.00 0.30
C ILE A 64 -11.61 -13.43 0.82
N MET A 65 -10.55 -14.16 1.17
CA MET A 65 -10.69 -15.52 1.70
C MET A 65 -11.43 -15.56 3.04
N ILE A 66 -11.20 -14.55 3.90
CA ILE A 66 -11.89 -14.37 5.18
C ILE A 66 -13.37 -14.06 4.94
N GLU A 67 -13.68 -13.16 4.00
CA GLU A 67 -15.05 -12.77 3.65
C GLU A 67 -15.84 -13.95 3.07
N ARG A 68 -15.22 -14.76 2.20
CA ARG A 68 -15.86 -15.95 1.60
C ARG A 68 -15.99 -17.13 2.57
N SER A 69 -15.30 -17.11 3.70
CA SER A 69 -15.34 -18.21 4.67
C SER A 69 -16.59 -18.10 5.56
N ASN A 70 -17.53 -19.04 5.37
CA ASN A 70 -18.72 -19.17 6.23
C ASN A 70 -18.42 -19.71 7.64
N ARG A 71 -17.20 -20.18 7.91
CA ARG A 71 -16.80 -20.74 9.20
C ARG A 71 -15.98 -19.71 9.99
N LYS A 72 -16.55 -19.21 11.10
CA LYS A 72 -15.88 -18.25 12.00
C LYS A 72 -14.48 -18.69 12.44
N ASN A 73 -14.26 -19.99 12.64
CA ASN A 73 -12.96 -20.52 13.05
C ASN A 73 -11.89 -20.41 11.95
N LEU A 74 -12.24 -20.71 10.70
CA LEU A 74 -11.31 -20.59 9.56
C LEU A 74 -10.98 -19.13 9.26
N SER A 75 -11.98 -18.25 9.33
CA SER A 75 -11.78 -16.81 9.18
C SER A 75 -10.83 -16.25 10.25
N LYS A 76 -10.96 -16.71 11.50
CA LYS A 76 -10.07 -16.32 12.59
C LYS A 76 -8.64 -16.83 12.39
N THR A 77 -8.45 -18.08 11.94
CA THR A 77 -7.11 -18.61 11.65
C THR A 77 -6.44 -17.89 10.50
N LEU A 78 -7.18 -17.61 9.41
CA LEU A 78 -6.65 -16.86 8.25
C LEU A 78 -6.18 -15.46 8.67
N LEU A 79 -6.97 -14.78 9.51
CA LEU A 79 -6.61 -13.47 10.03
C LEU A 79 -5.32 -13.55 10.88
N ILE A 80 -5.23 -14.49 11.82
CA ILE A 80 -4.04 -14.67 12.66
C ILE A 80 -2.80 -14.95 11.80
N VAL A 81 -2.91 -15.84 10.81
CA VAL A 81 -1.81 -16.18 9.90
C VAL A 81 -1.37 -14.96 9.10
N SER A 82 -2.32 -14.18 8.55
CA SER A 82 -1.98 -12.97 7.78
C SER A 82 -1.21 -11.94 8.62
N ILE A 83 -1.65 -11.71 9.85
CA ILE A 83 -1.01 -10.78 10.78
C ILE A 83 0.38 -11.30 11.18
N ALA A 84 0.51 -12.59 11.49
CA ALA A 84 1.78 -13.19 11.87
C ALA A 84 2.83 -13.04 10.76
N ILE A 85 2.44 -13.27 9.50
CA ILE A 85 3.33 -13.10 8.34
C ILE A 85 3.74 -11.64 8.17
N LEU A 86 2.78 -10.69 8.26
CA LEU A 86 3.07 -9.26 8.18
C LEU A 86 4.05 -8.80 9.27
N ILE A 87 3.86 -9.27 10.51
CA ILE A 87 4.76 -8.96 11.63
C ILE A 87 6.13 -9.59 11.41
N ALA A 88 6.20 -10.82 10.90
CA ALA A 88 7.47 -11.47 10.59
C ALA A 88 8.25 -10.71 9.51
N ILE A 89 7.57 -10.27 8.44
CA ILE A 89 8.18 -9.42 7.40
C ILE A 89 8.67 -8.11 8.02
N LEU A 90 7.84 -7.43 8.82
CA LEU A 90 8.21 -6.18 9.47
C LEU A 90 9.43 -6.36 10.40
N GLY A 91 9.46 -7.45 11.17
CA GLY A 91 10.56 -7.80 12.06
C GLY A 91 11.85 -8.07 11.27
N PHE A 92 11.77 -8.87 10.20
CA PHE A 92 12.91 -9.12 9.32
C PHE A 92 13.47 -7.80 8.77
N PHE A 93 12.62 -6.95 8.18
CA PHE A 93 13.06 -5.66 7.66
C PHE A 93 13.64 -4.73 8.70
N LYS A 94 13.06 -4.69 9.91
CA LYS A 94 13.53 -3.79 10.96
C LYS A 94 14.84 -4.25 11.60
N TYR A 95 15.06 -5.56 11.73
CA TYR A 95 16.17 -6.11 12.51
C TYR A 95 17.30 -6.72 11.67
N SER A 96 17.06 -7.03 10.39
CA SER A 96 18.10 -7.59 9.52
C SER A 96 19.07 -6.54 8.97
N GLY A 97 18.94 -5.27 9.35
CA GLY A 97 19.88 -4.20 8.97
C GLY A 97 19.85 -3.84 7.48
N PHE A 98 18.75 -4.15 6.81
CA PHE A 98 18.43 -3.67 5.47
C PHE A 98 17.84 -2.26 5.52
#